data_AF-A0A073KDH2-F1
#
_entry.id   AF-A0A073KDH2-F1
#
_cell.length_a   1.000
_cell.length_b   1.000
_cell.length_c   1.000
_cell.angle_alpha   90.00
_cell.angle_beta   90.00
_cell.angle_gamma   90.00
#
_symmetry.space_group_name_H-M   'P 1'
#
loop_
_entity.id
_entity.type
_entity.pdbx_description
1 polymer ?
#
loop_
_entity_poly.entity_id
_entity_poly.type
_entity_poly.pdbx_seq_one_letter_code
_entity_poly.pdbx_strand_id
1 'polypeptide(L)'
;MINWIKNNKFATYILFGISFVLSIISVSLSIYTDIGLKEVQDVINMINTEGAPAIAIMGIIFVIILFYVIVQLFFGALITHLIAKFIFKIPIEFKIFYRVFLIFSSFLSLIVIWELFVYKDYSGFIFLIINPFLILSLIVMFVLLKVLANINSLKPLLFTIFVFISYLIFSKISLGG
;
A
#
# COMPACT_ATOMS: atom_id res chain seq x y z
N MET A 1 -22.45 -9.01 7.41
CA MET A 1 -21.62 -8.66 6.24
C MET A 1 -20.14 -9.08 6.35
N ILE A 2 -19.59 -9.43 7.53
CA ILE A 2 -18.15 -9.77 7.70
C ILE A 2 -17.79 -11.24 7.38
N ASN A 3 -18.79 -12.11 7.16
CA ASN A 3 -18.57 -13.54 6.92
C ASN A 3 -17.72 -13.85 5.67
N TRP A 4 -17.74 -12.98 4.65
CA TRP A 4 -16.91 -13.17 3.47
C TRP A 4 -15.42 -13.02 3.78
N ILE A 5 -15.05 -12.15 4.75
CA ILE A 5 -13.67 -11.96 5.19
C ILE A 5 -13.19 -13.14 6.06
N LYS A 6 -14.07 -13.81 6.80
CA LYS A 6 -13.68 -15.00 7.59
C LYS A 6 -13.53 -16.25 6.72
N ASN A 7 -14.51 -16.57 5.88
CA ASN A 7 -14.62 -17.94 5.35
C ASN A 7 -14.43 -18.08 3.82
N ASN A 8 -14.34 -17.00 3.04
CA ASN A 8 -14.33 -17.12 1.58
C ASN A 8 -12.90 -17.13 1.00
N LYS A 9 -12.44 -18.27 0.44
CA LYS A 9 -11.15 -18.34 -0.28
C LYS A 9 -11.15 -17.41 -1.50
N PHE A 10 -12.26 -17.34 -2.23
CA PHE A 10 -12.40 -16.52 -3.43
C PHE A 10 -12.19 -15.02 -3.15
N ALA A 11 -12.66 -14.57 -1.99
CA ALA A 11 -12.43 -13.21 -1.52
C ALA A 11 -10.95 -12.85 -1.38
N THR A 12 -10.09 -13.83 -1.09
CA THR A 12 -8.64 -13.56 -0.96
C THR A 12 -8.03 -13.24 -2.32
N TYR A 13 -8.43 -13.99 -3.36
CA TYR A 13 -7.95 -13.75 -4.72
C TYR A 13 -8.47 -12.43 -5.29
N ILE A 14 -9.75 -12.10 -5.06
CA ILE A 14 -10.29 -10.80 -5.48
C ILE A 14 -9.56 -9.66 -4.78
N LEU A 15 -9.41 -9.73 -3.45
CA LEU A 15 -8.71 -8.71 -2.70
C LEU A 15 -7.26 -8.57 -3.17
N PHE A 16 -6.57 -9.69 -3.40
CA PHE A 16 -5.22 -9.68 -3.93
C PHE A 16 -5.15 -9.00 -5.30
N GLY A 17 -6.05 -9.35 -6.23
CA GLY A 17 -6.11 -8.71 -7.55
C GLY A 17 -6.35 -7.20 -7.47
N ILE A 18 -7.27 -6.75 -6.63
CA ILE A 18 -7.55 -5.32 -6.43
C ILE A 18 -6.33 -4.61 -5.84
N SER A 19 -5.77 -5.11 -4.74
CA SER A 19 -4.62 -4.50 -4.08
C SER A 19 -3.41 -4.47 -5.00
N PHE A 20 -3.20 -5.53 -5.78
CA PHE A 20 -2.12 -5.63 -6.75
C PHE A 20 -2.24 -4.58 -7.85
N VAL A 21 -3.39 -4.50 -8.52
CA VAL A 21 -3.62 -3.51 -9.60
C VAL A 21 -3.46 -2.09 -9.07
N LEU A 22 -4.05 -1.78 -7.91
CA LEU A 22 -3.93 -0.45 -7.31
C LEU A 22 -2.48 -0.12 -6.92
N SER A 23 -1.73 -1.10 -6.41
CA SER A 23 -0.31 -0.92 -6.06
C SER A 23 0.54 -0.66 -7.30
N ILE A 24 0.30 -1.40 -8.39
CA ILE A 24 1.00 -1.17 -9.66
C ILE A 24 0.72 0.23 -10.19
N ILE A 25 -0.55 0.67 -10.18
CA ILE A 25 -0.93 2.02 -10.61
C ILE A 25 -0.23 3.09 -9.74
N SER A 26 -0.27 2.92 -8.42
CA SER A 26 0.35 3.84 -7.46
C SER A 26 1.86 3.95 -7.66
N VAL A 27 2.57 2.82 -7.79
CA VAL A 27 4.02 2.81 -8.04
C VAL A 27 4.35 3.44 -9.39
N SER A 28 3.59 3.11 -10.44
CA SER A 28 3.82 3.65 -11.78
C SER A 28 3.63 5.17 -11.84
N LEU A 29 2.57 5.68 -11.18
CA LEU A 29 2.34 7.11 -11.05
C LEU A 29 3.43 7.80 -10.23
N SER A 30 3.90 7.18 -9.15
CA SER A 30 5.00 7.72 -8.34
C SER A 30 6.28 7.84 -9.16
N ILE A 31 6.64 6.82 -9.94
CA ILE A 31 7.81 6.84 -10.82
C ILE A 31 7.65 7.93 -11.89
N TYR A 32 6.48 8.02 -12.53
CA TYR A 32 6.21 9.02 -13.57
C TYR A 32 6.30 10.46 -13.04
N THR A 33 5.80 10.71 -11.82
CA THR A 33 5.82 12.03 -11.21
C THR A 33 7.21 12.45 -10.74
N ASP A 34 8.03 11.50 -10.28
CA ASP A 34 9.39 11.74 -9.80
C ASP A 34 10.39 12.00 -10.95
N ILE A 35 10.37 11.15 -11.98
CA ILE A 35 11.21 11.26 -13.19
C ILE A 35 10.85 12.53 -14.01
N GLY A 36 9.57 12.89 -14.03
CA GLY A 36 9.10 14.07 -14.75
C GLY A 36 9.12 13.93 -16.28
N LEU A 37 8.50 14.91 -16.96
CA LEU A 37 8.19 14.84 -18.39
C LEU A 37 9.41 14.76 -19.31
N LYS A 38 10.54 15.40 -18.92
CA LYS A 38 11.73 15.47 -19.76
C LYS A 38 12.43 14.11 -19.85
N GLU A 39 12.64 13.46 -18.71
CA GLU A 39 13.30 12.16 -18.64
C GLU A 39 12.41 11.06 -19.24
N VAL A 40 11.08 11.17 -19.11
CA VAL A 40 10.14 10.29 -19.85
C VAL A 40 10.32 10.45 -21.36
N GLN A 41 10.49 11.68 -21.85
CA GLN A 41 10.76 11.92 -23.27
C GLN A 41 12.11 11.32 -23.71
N ASP A 42 13.12 11.37 -22.85
CA ASP A 42 14.43 10.77 -23.11
C ASP A 42 14.35 9.24 -23.17
N VAL A 43 13.54 8.61 -22.32
CA VAL A 43 13.25 7.16 -22.40
C VAL A 43 12.54 6.81 -23.72
N ILE A 44 11.56 7.62 -24.15
CA ILE A 44 10.89 7.42 -25.44
C ILE A 44 11.88 7.57 -26.60
N ASN A 45 12.75 8.58 -26.54
CA ASN A 45 13.78 8.80 -27.55
C ASN A 45 14.75 7.62 -27.61
N MET A 46 15.18 7.09 -26.47
CA MET A 46 16.04 5.90 -26.38
C MET A 46 15.39 4.66 -27.01
N ILE A 47 14.09 4.44 -26.76
CA ILE A 47 13.32 3.36 -27.39
C ILE A 47 13.31 3.54 -28.91
N ASN A 48 13.14 4.77 -29.40
CA ASN A 48 13.10 5.06 -30.83
C ASN A 48 14.47 4.95 -31.51
N THR A 49 15.57 5.26 -30.81
CA THR A 49 16.93 5.21 -31.37
C THR A 49 17.58 3.84 -31.29
N GLU A 50 17.42 3.15 -30.17
CA GLU A 50 18.07 1.85 -29.93
C GLU A 50 17.15 0.67 -30.31
N GLY A 51 15.83 0.86 -30.27
CA GLY A 51 14.85 -0.16 -30.64
C GLY A 51 14.80 -1.32 -29.65
N ALA A 52 15.18 -2.52 -30.09
CA ALA A 52 15.01 -3.76 -29.33
C ALA A 52 15.73 -3.80 -27.96
N PRO A 53 16.99 -3.33 -27.80
CA PRO A 53 17.68 -3.31 -26.52
C PRO A 53 16.99 -2.44 -25.46
N ALA A 54 16.55 -1.24 -25.85
CA ALA A 54 15.82 -0.33 -24.96
C ALA A 54 14.48 -0.92 -24.49
N ILE A 55 13.73 -1.56 -25.40
CA ILE A 55 12.48 -2.26 -25.05
C ILE A 55 12.75 -3.41 -24.07
N ALA A 56 13.83 -4.17 -24.25
CA ALA A 56 14.19 -5.25 -23.34
C ALA A 56 14.50 -4.74 -21.93
N ILE A 57 15.24 -3.63 -21.79
CA ILE A 57 15.53 -3.00 -20.50
C ILE A 57 14.23 -2.55 -19.81
N MET A 58 13.33 -1.89 -20.54
CA MET A 58 12.03 -1.49 -20.00
C MET A 58 11.19 -2.69 -19.54
N GLY A 59 11.23 -3.80 -20.30
CA GLY A 59 10.60 -5.06 -19.90
C GLY A 59 11.16 -5.61 -18.60
N ILE A 60 12.49 -5.57 -18.40
CA ILE A 60 13.13 -6.00 -17.15
C ILE A 60 12.70 -5.12 -15.98
N ILE A 61 12.70 -3.79 -16.15
CA ILE A 61 12.26 -2.85 -15.10
C ILE A 61 10.79 -3.14 -14.72
N PHE A 62 9.92 -3.33 -15.70
CA PHE A 62 8.52 -3.67 -15.45
C PHE A 62 8.37 -4.97 -14.66
N VAL A 63 9.13 -6.01 -15.02
CA VAL A 63 9.14 -7.29 -14.29
C VAL A 63 9.62 -7.10 -12.85
N ILE A 64 10.64 -6.28 -12.61
CA ILE A 64 11.12 -5.96 -11.26
C ILE A 64 10.02 -5.27 -10.45
N ILE A 65 9.29 -4.31 -11.03
CA ILE A 65 8.16 -3.64 -10.37
C ILE A 65 7.06 -4.66 -9.99
N LEU A 66 6.73 -5.59 -10.90
CA LEU A 66 5.75 -6.65 -10.61
C LEU A 66 6.18 -7.50 -9.42
N PHE A 67 7.43 -7.97 -9.41
CA PHE A 67 7.96 -8.77 -8.32
C PHE A 67 8.00 -7.98 -7.01
N TYR A 68 8.42 -6.72 -7.05
CA TYR A 68 8.46 -5.84 -5.89
C TYR A 68 7.08 -5.73 -5.24
N VAL A 69 6.02 -5.46 -6.03
CA VAL A 69 4.65 -5.36 -5.51
C VAL A 69 4.17 -6.68 -4.91
N ILE A 70 4.44 -7.81 -5.57
CA ILE A 70 4.06 -9.14 -5.04
C ILE A 70 4.74 -9.42 -3.69
N VAL A 71 6.05 -9.19 -3.63
CA VAL A 71 6.86 -9.37 -2.42
C VAL A 71 6.35 -8.45 -1.31
N GLN A 72 6.09 -7.18 -1.61
CA GLN A 72 5.57 -6.21 -0.64
C GLN A 72 4.21 -6.65 -0.07
N LEU A 73 3.27 -7.10 -0.91
CA LEU A 73 1.95 -7.53 -0.47
C LEU A 73 2.01 -8.78 0.44
N PHE A 74 2.96 -9.69 0.21
CA PHE A 74 3.10 -10.89 1.03
C PHE A 74 3.96 -10.67 2.28
N PHE A 75 5.21 -10.22 2.11
CA PHE A 75 6.14 -10.01 3.21
C PHE A 75 5.71 -8.85 4.11
N GLY A 76 5.14 -7.79 3.54
CA GLY A 76 4.55 -6.70 4.31
C GLY A 76 3.42 -7.21 5.22
N ALA A 77 2.54 -8.08 4.70
CA ALA A 77 1.51 -8.70 5.51
C ALA A 77 2.07 -9.59 6.62
N LEU A 78 3.11 -10.36 6.31
CA LEU A 78 3.76 -11.27 7.25
C LEU A 78 4.40 -10.49 8.41
N ILE A 79 5.23 -9.48 8.11
CA ILE A 79 5.87 -8.64 9.14
C ILE A 79 4.82 -7.94 9.98
N THR A 80 3.82 -7.32 9.34
CA THR A 80 2.76 -6.60 10.03
C THR A 80 1.92 -7.55 10.90
N HIS A 81 1.69 -8.78 10.44
CA HIS A 81 1.01 -9.82 11.22
C HIS A 81 1.81 -10.21 12.48
N LEU A 82 3.12 -10.40 12.34
CA LEU A 82 4.00 -10.73 13.47
C LEU A 82 3.94 -9.61 14.52
N ILE A 83 3.99 -8.34 14.09
CA ILE A 83 3.84 -7.18 14.98
C ILE A 83 2.48 -7.23 15.70
N ALA A 84 1.38 -7.37 14.96
CA ALA A 84 0.03 -7.42 15.53
C ALA A 84 -0.14 -8.57 16.54
N LYS A 85 0.41 -9.74 16.23
CA LYS A 85 0.27 -10.95 17.04
C LYS A 85 1.19 -10.97 18.25
N PHE A 86 2.45 -10.59 18.10
CA PHE A 86 3.46 -10.73 19.16
C PHE A 86 3.62 -9.46 20.01
N ILE A 87 3.56 -8.28 19.41
CA ILE A 87 3.70 -7.00 20.14
C ILE A 87 2.35 -6.59 20.73
N PHE A 88 1.31 -6.52 19.91
CA PHE A 88 -0.02 -6.05 20.33
C PHE A 88 -0.93 -7.17 20.86
N LYS A 89 -0.49 -8.43 20.79
CA LYS A 89 -1.21 -9.60 21.31
C LYS A 89 -2.64 -9.70 20.78
N ILE A 90 -2.84 -9.43 19.48
CA ILE A 90 -4.11 -9.58 18.76
C ILE A 90 -4.21 -11.05 18.27
N PRO A 91 -5.13 -11.86 18.81
CA PRO A 91 -5.25 -13.28 18.47
C PRO A 91 -6.03 -13.45 17.15
N ILE A 92 -5.38 -13.18 16.03
CA ILE A 92 -5.96 -13.35 14.70
C ILE A 92 -5.13 -14.35 13.89
N GLU A 93 -5.76 -15.19 13.09
CA GLU A 93 -5.06 -16.09 12.18
C GLU A 93 -4.48 -15.32 10.99
N PHE A 94 -3.30 -15.72 10.52
CA PHE A 94 -2.64 -15.06 9.38
C PHE A 94 -3.55 -14.98 8.15
N LYS A 95 -4.31 -16.03 7.83
CA LYS A 95 -5.22 -16.04 6.67
C LYS A 95 -6.28 -14.94 6.73
N ILE A 96 -6.83 -14.69 7.91
CA ILE A 96 -7.85 -13.64 8.11
C ILE A 96 -7.15 -12.27 8.12
N PHE A 97 -6.03 -12.17 8.82
CA PHE A 97 -5.22 -10.94 8.87
C PHE A 97 -4.76 -10.51 7.48
N TYR A 98 -4.35 -11.44 6.63
CA TYR A 98 -3.92 -11.19 5.26
C TYR A 98 -5.01 -10.49 4.44
N ARG A 99 -6.28 -10.86 4.62
CA ARG A 99 -7.40 -10.17 3.96
C ARG A 99 -7.59 -8.75 4.48
N VAL A 100 -7.45 -8.54 5.80
CA VAL A 100 -7.45 -7.19 6.39
C VAL A 100 -6.30 -6.36 5.84
N PHE A 101 -5.12 -6.96 5.73
CA PHE A 101 -3.94 -6.32 5.17
C PHE A 101 -4.14 -5.95 3.70
N LEU A 102 -4.71 -6.82 2.87
CA LEU A 102 -5.00 -6.50 1.46
C LEU A 102 -5.98 -5.30 1.35
N ILE A 103 -7.04 -5.28 2.16
CA ILE A 103 -7.94 -4.13 2.21
C ILE A 103 -7.17 -2.85 2.58
N PHE A 104 -6.30 -2.93 3.60
CA PHE A 104 -5.46 -1.82 4.02
C PHE A 104 -4.47 -1.39 2.92
N SER A 105 -3.83 -2.33 2.21
CA SER A 105 -2.93 -2.06 1.09
C SER A 105 -3.64 -1.35 -0.06
N SER A 106 -4.88 -1.72 -0.37
CA SER A 106 -5.68 -1.00 -1.36
C SER A 106 -5.90 0.46 -0.97
N PHE A 107 -6.18 0.73 0.31
CA PHE A 107 -6.25 2.10 0.80
C PHE A 107 -4.89 2.82 0.76
N LEU A 108 -3.78 2.14 1.12
CA LEU A 108 -2.44 2.72 1.00
C LEU A 108 -2.14 3.17 -0.43
N SER A 109 -2.48 2.37 -1.44
CA SER A 109 -2.33 2.80 -2.83
C SER A 109 -3.18 4.03 -3.17
N LEU A 110 -4.42 4.10 -2.67
CA LEU A 110 -5.29 5.28 -2.88
C LEU A 110 -4.78 6.53 -2.15
N ILE A 111 -4.18 6.36 -0.97
CA ILE A 111 -3.53 7.44 -0.22
C ILE A 111 -2.42 8.05 -1.09
N VAL A 112 -1.52 7.23 -1.63
CA VAL A 112 -0.43 7.69 -2.51
C VAL A 112 -0.98 8.35 -3.77
N ILE A 113 -1.97 7.74 -4.42
CA ILE A 113 -2.60 8.32 -5.62
C ILE A 113 -3.20 9.70 -5.31
N TRP A 114 -3.93 9.83 -4.19
CA TRP A 114 -4.50 11.11 -3.76
C TRP A 114 -3.42 12.15 -3.51
N GLU A 115 -2.33 11.78 -2.83
CA GLU A 115 -1.18 12.65 -2.61
C GLU A 115 -0.57 13.09 -3.95
N LEU A 116 -0.30 12.19 -4.89
CA LEU A 116 0.27 12.57 -6.19
C LEU A 116 -0.60 13.55 -6.99
N PHE A 117 -1.94 13.45 -6.90
CA PHE A 117 -2.84 14.34 -7.63
C PHE A 117 -3.11 15.68 -6.94
N VAL A 118 -3.21 15.68 -5.61
CA VAL A 118 -3.56 16.89 -4.83
C VAL A 118 -2.32 17.69 -4.47
N TYR A 119 -1.13 17.09 -4.52
CA TYR A 119 0.06 17.58 -3.80
C TYR A 119 1.25 17.91 -4.71
N LYS A 120 1.01 18.63 -5.81
CA LYS A 120 2.09 18.94 -6.76
C LYS A 120 3.15 19.92 -6.23
N ASP A 121 2.87 20.73 -5.20
CA ASP A 121 3.80 21.82 -4.77
C ASP A 121 3.77 22.22 -3.27
N TYR A 122 3.02 21.55 -2.41
CA TYR A 122 3.01 21.82 -0.97
C TYR A 122 3.33 20.53 -0.25
N SER A 123 4.32 20.47 0.64
CA SER A 123 4.71 19.26 1.40
C SER A 123 4.38 19.41 2.91
N GLY A 124 3.20 19.96 3.20
CA GLY A 124 2.74 20.21 4.56
C GLY A 124 2.25 18.95 5.29
N PHE A 125 2.84 18.66 6.45
CA PHE A 125 2.38 17.62 7.40
C PHE A 125 0.86 17.60 7.64
N ILE A 126 0.21 18.77 7.60
CA ILE A 126 -1.24 18.93 7.80
C ILE A 126 -2.05 18.18 6.75
N PHE A 127 -1.61 18.14 5.49
CA PHE A 127 -2.38 17.49 4.43
C PHE A 127 -2.22 15.97 4.41
N LEU A 128 -1.07 15.44 4.86
CA LEU A 128 -0.92 14.00 5.11
C LEU A 128 -1.98 13.51 6.10
N ILE A 129 -2.27 14.31 7.14
CA ILE A 129 -3.25 13.95 8.19
C ILE A 129 -4.69 14.11 7.69
N ILE A 130 -4.96 15.07 6.80
CA ILE A 130 -6.30 15.32 6.24
C ILE A 130 -6.66 14.31 5.13
N ASN A 131 -5.70 13.50 4.67
CA ASN A 131 -5.95 12.50 3.63
C ASN A 131 -7.15 11.60 4.02
N PRO A 132 -8.28 11.69 3.29
CA PRO A 132 -9.50 10.99 3.68
C PRO A 132 -9.34 9.47 3.57
N PHE A 133 -8.49 9.00 2.66
CA PHE A 133 -8.19 7.58 2.53
C PHE A 133 -7.35 7.07 3.70
N LEU A 134 -6.46 7.90 4.26
CA LEU A 134 -5.69 7.54 5.45
C LEU A 134 -6.61 7.35 6.65
N ILE A 135 -7.47 8.33 6.93
CA ILE A 135 -8.44 8.27 8.04
C ILE A 135 -9.36 7.06 7.87
N LEU A 136 -9.92 6.87 6.67
CA LEU A 136 -10.80 5.74 6.37
C LEU A 136 -10.09 4.39 6.52
N SER A 137 -8.84 4.28 6.06
CA SER A 137 -8.05 3.05 6.18
C SER A 137 -7.84 2.62 7.62
N LEU A 138 -7.56 3.58 8.51
CA LEU A 138 -7.33 3.33 9.93
C LEU A 138 -8.63 2.91 10.63
N ILE A 139 -9.75 3.57 10.31
CA ILE A 139 -11.07 3.20 10.84
C ILE A 139 -11.44 1.78 10.39
N VAL A 140 -11.29 1.47 9.10
CA VAL A 140 -11.61 0.14 8.56
C VAL A 140 -10.73 -0.93 9.21
N MET A 141 -9.42 -0.69 9.33
CA MET A 141 -8.49 -1.61 9.97
C MET A 141 -8.84 -1.84 11.45
N PHE A 142 -9.15 -0.78 12.20
CA PHE A 142 -9.59 -0.87 13.59
C PHE A 142 -10.84 -1.74 13.74
N VAL A 143 -11.88 -1.45 12.95
CA VAL A 143 -13.17 -2.18 13.00
C VAL A 143 -12.97 -3.64 12.62
N LEU A 144 -12.23 -3.92 11.54
CA LEU A 144 -12.00 -5.28 11.08
C LEU A 144 -11.21 -6.09 12.11
N LEU A 145 -10.12 -5.56 12.67
CA LEU A 145 -9.34 -6.27 13.68
C LEU A 145 -10.16 -6.53 14.94
N LYS A 146 -10.94 -5.55 15.41
CA LYS A 146 -11.83 -5.71 16.56
C LYS A 146 -12.83 -6.84 16.36
N VAL A 147 -13.57 -6.82 15.25
CA VAL A 147 -14.64 -7.80 15.00
C VAL A 147 -14.09 -9.18 14.65
N LEU A 148 -13.00 -9.25 13.89
CA LEU A 148 -12.44 -10.52 13.45
C LEU A 148 -11.69 -11.25 14.55
N ALA A 149 -10.94 -10.53 15.39
CA ALA A 149 -10.24 -11.11 16.54
C ALA A 149 -11.14 -11.26 17.79
N ASN A 150 -12.35 -10.69 17.79
CA ASN A 150 -13.30 -10.72 18.89
C ASN A 150 -12.70 -10.24 20.23
N ILE A 151 -12.05 -9.08 20.21
CA ILE A 151 -11.33 -8.51 21.36
C ILE A 151 -11.82 -7.10 21.72
N ASN A 152 -11.47 -6.65 22.93
CA ASN A 152 -11.74 -5.29 23.39
C ASN A 152 -10.99 -4.25 22.51
N SER A 153 -11.56 -3.04 22.41
CA SER A 153 -11.13 -1.95 21.53
C SER A 153 -9.70 -1.47 21.77
N LEU A 154 -9.13 -1.67 22.97
CA LEU A 154 -7.81 -1.14 23.33
C LEU A 154 -6.69 -1.65 22.41
N LYS A 155 -6.61 -2.97 22.17
CA LYS A 155 -5.51 -3.57 21.38
C LYS A 155 -5.58 -3.19 19.90
N PRO A 156 -6.74 -3.31 19.20
CA PRO A 156 -6.87 -2.81 17.84
C PRO A 156 -6.55 -1.33 17.72
N LEU A 157 -6.97 -0.50 18.69
CA LEU A 157 -6.71 0.93 18.68
C LEU A 157 -5.20 1.22 18.75
N LEU A 158 -4.49 0.62 19.72
CA LEU A 158 -3.04 0.78 19.86
C LEU A 158 -2.29 0.35 18.59
N PHE A 159 -2.71 -0.76 17.98
CA PHE A 159 -2.14 -1.21 16.71
C PHE A 159 -2.41 -0.22 15.58
N THR A 160 -3.63 0.32 15.45
CA THR A 160 -3.93 1.32 14.42
C THR A 160 -3.18 2.65 14.62
N ILE A 161 -2.98 3.08 15.86
CA ILE A 161 -2.14 4.24 16.19
C ILE A 161 -0.68 3.97 15.79
N PHE A 162 -0.18 2.78 16.08
CA PHE A 162 1.17 2.37 15.66
C PHE A 162 1.34 2.40 14.14
N VAL A 163 0.36 1.89 13.39
CA VAL A 163 0.38 1.95 11.92
C VAL A 163 0.34 3.39 11.42
N PHE A 164 -0.48 4.25 12.02
CA PHE A 164 -0.52 5.68 11.68
C PHE A 164 0.82 6.38 11.93
N ILE A 165 1.43 6.17 13.10
CA ILE A 165 2.75 6.74 13.42
C ILE A 165 3.81 6.22 12.45
N SER A 166 3.80 4.92 12.14
CA SER A 166 4.72 4.32 11.18
C SER A 166 4.56 4.96 9.81
N TYR A 167 3.31 5.13 9.34
CA TYR A 167 3.00 5.82 8.08
C TYR A 167 3.60 7.23 8.06
N LEU A 168 3.36 8.03 9.11
CA LEU A 168 3.87 9.40 9.20
C LEU A 168 5.40 9.48 9.21
N ILE A 169 6.08 8.53 9.86
CA ILE A 169 7.54 8.48 9.88
C ILE A 169 8.06 8.19 8.48
N PHE A 170 7.53 7.17 7.81
CA PHE A 170 7.99 6.81 6.47
C PHE A 170 7.66 7.86 5.41
N SER A 171 6.50 8.52 5.50
CA SER A 171 6.14 9.61 4.58
C SER A 171 6.95 10.89 4.81
N LYS A 172 7.29 11.23 6.06
CA LYS A 172 8.20 12.37 6.32
C LYS A 172 9.62 12.10 5.85
N ILE A 173 10.12 10.87 5.97
CA ILE A 173 11.44 10.51 5.45
C ILE A 173 11.47 10.67 3.92
N SER A 174 10.37 10.40 3.21
CA SER A 174 10.31 10.61 1.76
C SER A 174 10.10 12.07 1.31
N LEU A 175 9.57 12.94 2.19
CA LEU A 175 9.33 14.37 1.90
C LEU A 175 10.47 15.31 2.37
N GLY A 176 11.48 14.77 3.05
CA GLY A 176 12.60 15.51 3.63
C GLY A 176 13.94 15.31 2.92
N GLY A 177 13.92 14.79 1.68
CA GLY A 177 15.08 14.73 0.78
C GLY A 177 15.14 15.94 -0.14
#